data_AF-A0A2J7QT27-F1
#
_entry.id   AF-A0A2J7QT27-F1
#
_cell.length_a   1.000
_cell.length_b   1.000
_cell.length_c   1.000
_cell.angle_alpha   90.00
_cell.angle_beta   90.00
_cell.angle_gamma   90.00
#
_symmetry.space_group_name_H-M   'P 1'
#
loop_
_entity.id
_entity.type
_entity.pdbx_description
1 polymer ?
#
loop_
_entity_poly.entity_id
_entity_poly.type
_entity_poly.pdbx_seq_one_letter_code
_entity_poly.pdbx_strand_id
1 'polypeptide(L)'
;MSNRLLRVFFSITQLSEQLSLSVGIWLLIFDGPSGVEDLFIGVDIPFNSEFLVAHREGNDDISLIELYRLNSAHPLEMCRFGNWTSHTNLTRITGRCKRRNNLQGLKLKTGHIEWRSGTKERLKSVGFFGEMWEILEKEINFKSDYSRAVDNFSGAKQKNGSWNGVMGMMVKGEVQVSNIPFVMTPERQSVVDFTLPLTDTR
;
A
#
# COMPACT_ATOMS: atom_id res chain seq x y z
N MET A 1 13.54 -41.07 20.60
CA MET A 1 14.05 -39.79 20.05
C MET A 1 12.96 -38.75 20.25
N SER A 2 13.22 -37.77 21.12
CA SER A 2 12.24 -36.76 21.53
C SER A 2 12.17 -35.66 20.48
N ASN A 3 11.04 -35.56 19.78
CA ASN A 3 10.70 -34.40 18.95
C ASN A 3 10.44 -33.21 19.88
N ARG A 4 11.49 -32.45 20.20
CA ARG A 4 11.35 -31.11 20.77
C ARG A 4 10.77 -30.22 19.69
N LEU A 5 9.47 -30.00 19.74
CA LEU A 5 8.85 -28.81 19.16
C LEU A 5 9.55 -27.60 19.78
N LEU A 6 10.41 -26.94 19.01
CA LEU A 6 10.92 -25.61 19.31
C LEU A 6 9.73 -24.65 19.32
N ARG A 7 9.09 -24.50 20.48
CA ARG A 7 8.15 -23.40 20.73
C ARG A 7 8.99 -22.16 20.97
N VAL A 8 9.23 -21.41 19.90
CA VAL A 8 9.81 -20.08 19.99
C VAL A 8 8.70 -19.14 20.47
N PHE A 9 8.73 -18.77 21.75
CA PHE A 9 7.86 -17.76 22.31
C PHE A 9 8.52 -16.39 22.15
N PHE A 10 8.32 -15.74 21.00
CA PHE A 10 8.50 -14.29 20.93
C PHE A 10 7.13 -13.65 21.04
N SER A 11 7.04 -12.55 21.80
CA SER A 11 5.88 -11.68 21.67
C SER A 11 5.88 -11.08 20.26
N ILE A 12 4.71 -10.76 19.72
CA ILE A 12 4.62 -10.14 18.39
C ILE A 12 5.41 -8.81 18.34
N THR A 13 5.50 -8.11 19.47
CA THR A 13 6.31 -6.90 19.64
C THR A 13 7.78 -7.19 19.36
N GLN A 14 8.36 -8.21 20.01
CA GLN A 14 9.75 -8.60 19.79
C GLN A 14 10.01 -9.06 18.35
N LEU A 15 9.05 -9.76 17.73
CA LEU A 15 9.17 -10.16 16.32
C LEU A 15 9.17 -8.94 15.39
N SER A 16 8.31 -7.95 15.64
CA SER A 16 8.24 -6.74 14.82
C SER A 16 9.50 -5.86 14.92
N GLU A 17 10.24 -5.96 16.01
CA GLU A 17 11.53 -5.27 16.19
C GLU A 17 12.68 -5.97 15.44
N GLN A 18 12.59 -7.29 15.27
CA GLN A 18 13.65 -8.10 14.67
C GLN A 18 13.44 -8.39 13.19
N LEU A 19 12.19 -8.36 12.72
CA LEU A 19 11.80 -8.73 11.37
C LEU A 19 10.96 -7.63 10.72
N SER A 20 11.28 -7.31 9.47
CA SER A 20 10.39 -6.45 8.68
C SER A 20 9.12 -7.22 8.32
N LEU A 21 7.98 -6.74 8.82
CA LEU A 21 6.66 -7.28 8.48
C LEU A 21 6.16 -6.83 7.09
N SER A 22 6.92 -5.99 6.38
CA SER A 22 6.48 -5.36 5.12
C SER A 22 6.46 -6.29 3.91
N VAL A 23 7.16 -7.43 3.97
CA VAL A 23 7.28 -8.36 2.83
C VAL A 23 6.98 -9.78 3.30
N GLY A 24 5.82 -10.32 2.92
CA GLY A 24 5.44 -11.70 3.21
C GLY A 24 3.97 -11.86 3.57
N ILE A 25 3.56 -13.13 3.69
CA ILE A 25 2.29 -13.54 4.28
C ILE A 25 2.60 -14.01 5.69
N TRP A 26 1.97 -13.39 6.68
CA TRP A 26 2.15 -13.73 8.09
C TRP A 26 0.87 -14.37 8.61
N LEU A 27 1.02 -15.44 9.39
CA LEU A 27 -0.09 -16.11 10.05
C LEU A 27 0.20 -16.24 11.53
N LEU A 28 -0.63 -15.59 12.35
CA LEU A 28 -0.64 -15.75 13.80
C LEU A 28 -1.84 -16.60 14.20
N ILE A 29 -1.61 -17.65 14.97
CA ILE A 29 -2.68 -18.45 15.57
C ILE A 29 -2.90 -17.92 16.99
N PHE A 30 -4.12 -17.47 17.29
CA PHE A 30 -4.45 -16.81 18.55
C PHE A 30 -5.67 -17.43 19.23
N ASP A 31 -5.43 -18.01 20.41
CA ASP A 31 -6.42 -18.65 21.27
C ASP A 31 -6.54 -17.94 22.65
N GLY A 32 -6.18 -16.65 22.72
CA GLY A 32 -6.16 -15.89 23.97
C GLY A 32 -7.53 -15.28 24.35
N PRO A 33 -7.75 -14.95 25.64
CA PRO A 33 -8.99 -14.35 26.12
C PRO A 33 -9.11 -12.84 25.83
N SER A 34 -8.00 -12.17 25.50
CA SER A 34 -7.94 -10.74 25.18
C SER A 34 -8.34 -10.45 23.74
N GLY A 35 -8.78 -9.22 23.46
CA GLY A 35 -9.03 -8.79 22.09
C GLY A 35 -7.74 -8.81 21.27
N VAL A 36 -7.84 -9.16 19.98
CA VAL A 36 -6.68 -9.16 19.06
C VAL A 36 -6.04 -7.76 19.00
N GLU A 37 -6.83 -6.69 19.08
CA GLU A 37 -6.36 -5.30 19.04
C GLU A 37 -5.28 -5.00 20.09
N ASP A 38 -5.47 -5.47 21.32
CA ASP A 38 -4.57 -5.21 22.45
C ASP A 38 -3.16 -5.78 22.21
N LEU A 39 -3.06 -6.88 21.46
CA LEU A 39 -1.80 -7.54 21.14
C LEU A 39 -0.93 -6.71 20.19
N PHE A 40 -1.55 -5.84 19.38
CA PHE A 40 -0.88 -5.05 18.35
C PHE A 40 -0.76 -3.56 18.71
N ILE A 41 -0.94 -3.22 19.99
CA ILE A 41 -0.58 -1.91 20.52
C ILE A 41 0.94 -1.73 20.36
N GLY A 42 1.34 -0.65 19.69
CA GLY A 42 2.75 -0.35 19.44
C GLY A 42 3.41 -1.19 18.34
N VAL A 43 2.64 -2.07 17.66
CA VAL A 43 3.13 -2.86 16.52
C VAL A 43 2.64 -2.22 15.22
N ASP A 44 3.57 -1.90 14.35
CA ASP A 44 3.26 -1.43 13.00
C ASP A 44 3.14 -2.63 12.05
N ILE A 45 1.98 -2.77 11.40
CA ILE A 45 1.74 -3.77 10.37
C ILE A 45 1.58 -3.02 9.04
N PRO A 46 2.62 -2.98 8.20
CA PRO A 46 2.61 -2.14 7.00
C PRO A 46 1.50 -2.50 6.01
N PHE A 47 0.99 -1.49 5.28
CA PHE A 47 -0.07 -1.66 4.28
C PHE A 47 0.28 -2.63 3.14
N ASN A 48 1.55 -2.90 2.87
CA ASN A 48 1.96 -3.88 1.86
C ASN A 48 2.07 -5.32 2.39
N SER A 49 1.91 -5.55 3.69
CA SER A 49 1.87 -6.88 4.32
C SER A 49 0.54 -7.60 4.08
N GLU A 50 0.52 -8.94 4.08
CA GLU A 50 -0.69 -9.76 4.23
C GLU A 50 -0.59 -10.50 5.59
N PHE A 51 -0.99 -9.81 6.65
CA PHE A 51 -0.91 -10.33 8.02
C PHE A 51 -2.28 -10.87 8.44
N LEU A 52 -2.34 -12.16 8.75
CA LEU A 52 -3.57 -12.87 9.12
C LEU A 52 -3.49 -13.32 10.57
N VAL A 53 -4.59 -13.16 11.30
CA VAL A 53 -4.81 -13.78 12.60
C VAL A 53 -5.90 -14.84 12.44
N ALA A 54 -5.57 -16.07 12.79
CA ALA A 54 -6.49 -17.19 12.88
C ALA A 54 -7.01 -17.29 14.31
N HIS A 55 -8.33 -17.21 14.46
CA HIS A 55 -9.01 -17.39 15.74
C HIS A 55 -9.93 -18.61 15.67
N ARG A 56 -9.89 -19.43 16.72
CA ARG A 56 -10.71 -20.63 16.81
C ARG A 56 -12.07 -20.28 17.41
N GLU A 57 -13.13 -20.40 16.62
CA GLU A 57 -14.51 -20.10 17.05
C GLU A 57 -15.27 -21.36 17.53
N GLY A 58 -14.68 -22.55 17.35
CA GLY A 58 -15.25 -23.82 17.79
C GLY A 58 -14.31 -25.02 17.58
N ASN A 59 -14.87 -26.23 17.54
CA ASN A 59 -14.04 -27.43 17.42
C ASN A 59 -13.38 -27.60 16.03
N ASP A 60 -13.99 -27.10 14.95
CA ASP A 60 -13.45 -27.23 13.57
C ASP A 60 -13.46 -25.91 12.78
N ASP A 61 -14.04 -24.84 13.33
CA ASP A 61 -14.18 -23.56 12.65
C ASP A 61 -13.09 -22.58 13.10
N ILE A 62 -12.31 -22.11 12.12
CA ILE A 62 -11.31 -21.06 12.28
C ILE A 62 -11.75 -19.85 11.47
N SER A 63 -11.91 -18.70 12.12
CA SER A 63 -12.05 -17.43 11.42
C SER A 63 -10.68 -16.79 11.18
N LEU A 64 -10.52 -16.17 10.01
CA LEU A 64 -9.35 -15.40 9.66
C LEU A 64 -9.71 -13.93 9.49
N ILE A 65 -8.92 -13.10 10.17
CA ILE A 65 -8.95 -11.65 10.02
C ILE A 65 -7.60 -11.18 9.48
N GLU A 66 -7.65 -10.22 8.56
CA GLU A 66 -6.48 -9.53 8.04
C GLU A 66 -6.25 -8.26 8.86
N LEU A 67 -5.00 -8.00 9.21
CA LEU A 67 -4.55 -6.84 9.94
C LEU A 67 -3.61 -5.99 9.09
N TYR A 68 -3.76 -4.66 9.15
CA TYR A 68 -2.80 -3.71 8.59
C TYR A 68 -3.00 -2.30 9.14
N ARG A 69 -2.04 -1.41 8.92
CA ARG A 69 -2.16 0.04 9.10
C ARG A 69 -1.87 0.73 7.78
N LEU A 70 -2.54 1.85 7.52
CA LEU A 70 -2.23 2.70 6.36
C LEU A 70 -0.82 3.31 6.50
N ASN A 71 -0.50 3.74 7.71
CA ASN A 71 0.85 4.07 8.17
C ASN A 71 0.85 4.08 9.72
N SER A 72 2.01 4.35 10.32
CA SER A 72 2.18 4.36 11.78
C SER A 72 1.28 5.34 12.55
N ALA A 73 0.71 6.36 11.88
CA ALA A 73 -0.20 7.33 12.49
C ALA A 73 -1.68 6.94 12.40
N HIS A 74 -2.03 5.85 11.70
CA HIS A 74 -3.40 5.39 11.52
C HIS A 74 -3.73 4.22 12.48
N PRO A 75 -5.02 4.07 12.86
CA PRO A 75 -5.47 2.93 13.66
C PRO A 75 -5.22 1.59 12.93
N LEU A 76 -5.30 0.51 13.70
CA LEU A 76 -5.20 -0.84 13.16
C LEU A 76 -6.49 -1.17 12.43
N GLU A 77 -6.39 -1.52 11.16
CA GLU A 77 -7.51 -2.01 10.38
C GLU A 77 -7.63 -3.52 10.53
N MET A 78 -8.86 -3.97 10.81
CA MET A 78 -9.21 -5.37 10.97
C MET A 78 -10.29 -5.74 9.94
N CYS A 79 -9.92 -6.55 8.97
CA CYS A 79 -10.81 -6.92 7.88
C CYS A 79 -11.07 -8.42 7.90
N ARG A 80 -12.35 -8.83 7.85
CA ARG A 80 -12.67 -10.26 7.73
C ARG A 80 -12.10 -10.82 6.42
N PHE A 81 -11.28 -11.85 6.52
CA PHE A 81 -10.58 -12.44 5.38
C PHE A 81 -11.30 -13.68 4.85
N GLY A 82 -11.72 -14.55 5.76
CA GLY A 82 -12.29 -15.84 5.42
C GLY A 82 -12.49 -16.73 6.61
N ASN A 83 -13.01 -17.92 6.34
CA ASN A 83 -13.14 -18.99 7.30
C ASN A 83 -12.39 -20.22 6.78
N TRP A 84 -11.82 -21.01 7.68
CA TRP A 84 -11.22 -22.30 7.38
C TRP A 84 -11.90 -23.37 8.22
N THR A 85 -12.23 -24.49 7.58
CA THR A 85 -12.68 -25.71 8.24
C THR A 85 -11.91 -26.89 7.66
N SER A 86 -11.80 -27.99 8.40
CA SER A 86 -11.11 -29.19 7.90
C SER A 86 -11.81 -29.81 6.67
N HIS A 87 -13.11 -29.54 6.49
CA HIS A 87 -13.93 -30.13 5.43
C HIS A 87 -14.02 -29.26 4.16
N THR A 88 -14.05 -27.93 4.31
CA THR A 88 -14.25 -27.00 3.18
C THR A 88 -12.96 -26.29 2.75
N ASN A 89 -11.85 -26.49 3.47
CA ASN A 89 -10.63 -25.68 3.35
C ASN A 89 -10.91 -24.18 3.55
N LEU A 90 -9.95 -23.33 3.16
CA LEU A 90 -10.05 -21.89 3.26
C LEU A 90 -11.07 -21.33 2.25
N THR A 91 -12.12 -20.70 2.77
CA THR A 91 -13.05 -19.90 1.98
C THR A 91 -12.75 -18.42 2.18
N ARG A 92 -12.25 -17.76 1.13
CA ARG A 92 -11.95 -16.31 1.13
C ARG A 92 -13.19 -15.52 0.73
N ILE A 93 -13.50 -14.43 1.46
CA ILE A 93 -14.71 -13.64 1.23
C ILE A 93 -14.55 -12.72 0.01
N THR A 94 -13.46 -11.96 -0.06
CA THR A 94 -13.19 -10.99 -1.13
C THR A 94 -11.71 -10.92 -1.49
N GLY A 95 -11.37 -10.26 -2.60
CA GLY A 95 -9.97 -10.03 -3.02
C GLY A 95 -9.29 -8.91 -2.22
N ARG A 96 -7.95 -8.89 -2.22
CA ARG A 96 -7.12 -7.96 -1.42
C ARG A 96 -7.49 -6.49 -1.65
N CYS A 97 -7.59 -6.06 -2.92
CA CYS A 97 -7.91 -4.67 -3.25
C CYS A 97 -9.30 -4.26 -2.74
N LYS A 98 -10.28 -5.17 -2.73
CA LYS A 98 -11.63 -4.88 -2.21
C LYS A 98 -11.65 -4.68 -0.70
N ARG A 99 -10.80 -5.40 0.05
CA ARG A 99 -10.68 -5.22 1.50
C ARG A 99 -9.94 -3.94 1.87
N ARG A 100 -9.06 -3.47 0.99
CA ARG A 100 -8.16 -2.33 1.20
C ARG A 100 -8.50 -1.13 0.32
N ASN A 101 -9.79 -0.95 0.01
CA ASN A 101 -10.27 0.06 -0.94
C ASN A 101 -10.58 1.43 -0.29
N ASN A 102 -10.07 1.70 0.89
CA ASN A 102 -10.30 2.96 1.59
C ASN A 102 -9.01 3.41 2.29
N LEU A 103 -8.43 4.50 1.81
CA LEU A 103 -7.21 5.10 2.34
C LEU A 103 -7.49 6.23 3.34
N GLN A 104 -8.74 6.37 3.82
CA GLN A 104 -9.12 7.22 4.96
C GLN A 104 -8.68 8.69 4.84
N GLY A 105 -8.65 9.22 3.62
CA GLY A 105 -8.22 10.59 3.33
C GLY A 105 -6.71 10.80 3.40
N LEU A 106 -5.90 9.73 3.33
CA LEU A 106 -4.44 9.80 3.31
C LEU A 106 -3.98 10.78 2.23
N LYS A 107 -3.13 11.75 2.62
CA LYS A 107 -2.55 12.72 1.70
C LYS A 107 -1.34 12.11 1.01
N LEU A 108 -1.47 11.82 -0.28
CA LEU A 108 -0.39 11.36 -1.13
C LEU A 108 0.31 12.56 -1.73
N LYS A 109 1.63 12.66 -1.54
CA LYS A 109 2.44 13.69 -2.22
C LYS A 109 2.51 13.36 -3.70
N THR A 110 1.92 14.20 -4.54
CA THR A 110 1.74 13.94 -5.97
C THR A 110 2.59 14.91 -6.80
N GLY A 111 3.57 14.39 -7.54
CA GLY A 111 4.39 15.18 -8.45
C GLY A 111 3.60 15.58 -9.70
N HIS A 112 3.68 16.85 -10.09
CA HIS A 112 2.94 17.39 -11.23
C HIS A 112 3.76 18.41 -12.02
N ILE A 113 3.36 18.64 -13.28
CA ILE A 113 3.88 19.71 -14.14
C ILE A 113 2.73 20.63 -14.53
N GLU A 114 2.97 21.93 -14.58
CA GLU A 114 2.02 22.88 -15.09
C GLU A 114 1.84 22.70 -16.59
N TRP A 115 0.64 22.27 -16.99
CA TRP A 115 0.21 22.32 -18.38
C TRP A 115 -0.23 23.75 -18.69
N ARG A 116 0.21 24.31 -19.82
CA ARG A 116 -0.18 25.66 -20.24
C ARG A 116 -1.64 25.68 -20.72
N SER A 117 -2.60 25.51 -19.81
CA SER A 117 -3.99 25.91 -20.04
C SER A 117 -4.17 27.30 -19.43
N GLY A 118 -4.47 28.30 -20.25
CA GLY A 118 -4.62 29.71 -19.85
C GLY A 118 -5.75 30.03 -18.87
N THR A 119 -6.32 29.04 -18.18
CA THR A 119 -7.36 29.20 -17.17
C THR A 119 -6.75 29.01 -15.79
N LYS A 120 -6.75 30.08 -14.99
CA LYS A 120 -6.24 30.16 -13.60
C LYS A 120 -6.99 29.28 -12.58
N GLU A 121 -7.82 28.34 -13.02
CA GLU A 121 -8.64 27.53 -12.12
C GLU A 121 -7.95 26.20 -11.79
N ARG A 122 -7.31 26.24 -10.62
CA ARG A 122 -6.87 25.12 -9.76
C ARG A 122 -5.95 24.07 -10.39
N LEU A 123 -4.94 23.70 -9.60
CA LEU A 123 -4.01 22.58 -9.75
C LEU A 123 -4.73 21.21 -9.78
N LYS A 124 -5.65 21.03 -10.72
CA LYS A 124 -6.23 19.74 -11.09
C LYS A 124 -5.53 19.34 -12.37
N SER A 125 -4.91 18.17 -12.36
CA SER A 125 -4.41 17.51 -13.56
C SER A 125 -5.48 17.56 -14.65
N VAL A 126 -5.23 18.30 -15.73
CA VAL A 126 -6.18 18.45 -16.83
C VAL A 126 -5.99 17.29 -17.82
N GLY A 127 -7.09 16.71 -18.30
CA GLY A 127 -7.11 15.64 -19.29
C GLY A 127 -7.29 14.23 -18.70
N PHE A 128 -7.24 13.22 -19.58
CA PHE A 128 -7.60 11.83 -19.28
C PHE A 128 -6.97 11.26 -18.00
N PHE A 129 -5.65 11.41 -17.82
CA PHE A 129 -4.95 10.89 -16.63
C PHE A 129 -5.40 11.59 -15.35
N GLY A 130 -5.76 12.85 -15.44
CA GLY A 130 -6.24 13.61 -14.31
C GLY A 130 -7.65 13.23 -13.89
N GLU A 131 -8.56 13.06 -14.85
CA GLU A 131 -9.91 12.57 -14.60
C GLU A 131 -9.88 11.16 -13.97
N MET A 132 -9.05 10.27 -14.50
CA MET A 132 -8.84 8.93 -13.93
C MET A 132 -8.31 9.01 -12.49
N TRP A 133 -7.37 9.91 -12.22
CA TRP A 133 -6.83 10.12 -10.88
C TRP A 133 -7.89 10.67 -9.91
N GLU A 134 -8.76 11.58 -10.36
CA GLU A 134 -9.88 12.09 -9.55
C GLU A 134 -10.90 10.98 -9.21
N ILE A 135 -11.17 10.07 -10.15
CA ILE A 135 -12.01 8.88 -9.90
C ILE A 135 -11.34 8.01 -8.82
N LEU A 136 -10.04 7.69 -8.96
CA LEU A 136 -9.33 6.91 -7.96
C LEU A 136 -9.31 7.59 -6.58
N GLU A 137 -9.09 8.91 -6.54
CA GLU A 137 -9.09 9.69 -5.31
C GLU A 137 -10.42 9.57 -4.57
N LYS A 138 -11.53 9.56 -5.31
CA LYS A 138 -12.88 9.37 -4.77
C LYS A 138 -13.15 7.93 -4.36
N GLU A 139 -12.91 6.97 -5.25
CA GLU A 139 -13.30 5.56 -5.06
C GLU A 139 -12.46 4.87 -3.97
N ILE A 140 -11.21 5.31 -3.78
CA ILE A 140 -10.29 4.76 -2.77
C ILE A 140 -10.07 5.73 -1.59
N ASN A 141 -10.78 6.86 -1.57
CA ASN A 141 -10.78 7.84 -0.49
C ASN A 141 -9.37 8.26 -0.02
N PHE A 142 -8.56 8.80 -0.92
CA PHE A 142 -7.31 9.50 -0.56
C PHE A 142 -7.43 10.99 -0.90
N LYS A 143 -6.34 11.74 -0.70
CA LYS A 143 -6.21 13.13 -1.12
C LYS A 143 -4.88 13.36 -1.81
N SER A 144 -4.87 14.21 -2.83
CA SER A 144 -3.63 14.60 -3.52
C SER A 144 -3.04 15.87 -2.91
N ASP A 145 -1.77 15.81 -2.52
CA ASP A 145 -0.96 16.95 -2.11
C ASP A 145 0.05 17.26 -3.22
N TYR A 146 -0.33 18.17 -4.13
CA TYR A 146 0.41 18.40 -5.36
C TYR A 146 1.69 19.22 -5.13
N SER A 147 2.81 18.68 -5.61
CA SER A 147 4.11 19.34 -5.65
C SER A 147 4.57 19.51 -7.10
N ARG A 148 4.85 20.75 -7.50
CA ARG A 148 5.28 21.09 -8.86
C ARG A 148 6.77 20.89 -9.03
N ALA A 149 7.19 20.28 -10.13
CA ALA A 149 8.60 20.28 -10.51
C ALA A 149 9.10 21.71 -10.80
N VAL A 150 10.23 22.10 -10.21
CA VAL A 150 10.77 23.46 -10.33
C VAL A 150 11.06 23.82 -11.79
N ASP A 151 11.66 22.89 -12.53
CA ASP A 151 11.97 23.00 -13.97
C ASP A 151 10.76 22.75 -14.89
N ASN A 152 9.61 22.38 -14.32
CA ASN A 152 8.38 22.02 -15.02
C ASN A 152 8.55 20.87 -16.03
N PHE A 153 9.53 19.99 -15.82
CA PHE A 153 9.76 18.83 -16.69
C PHE A 153 9.15 17.55 -16.10
N SER A 154 8.75 16.62 -16.98
CA SER A 154 8.33 15.28 -16.56
C SER A 154 9.51 14.48 -16.01
N GLY A 155 10.67 14.58 -16.67
CA GLY A 155 11.94 14.09 -16.18
C GLY A 155 12.72 13.28 -17.22
N ALA A 156 14.03 13.52 -17.23
CA ALA A 156 15.03 12.88 -18.07
C ALA A 156 16.29 12.59 -17.24
N LYS A 157 16.97 11.49 -17.57
CA LYS A 157 18.25 11.16 -16.97
C LYS A 157 19.33 12.11 -17.49
N GLN A 158 20.08 12.67 -16.57
CA GLN A 158 21.15 13.61 -16.85
C GLN A 158 22.47 12.87 -17.08
N LYS A 159 23.46 13.55 -17.67
CA LYS A 159 24.80 12.97 -17.92
C LYS A 159 25.48 12.46 -16.65
N ASN A 160 25.19 13.07 -15.50
CA ASN A 160 25.72 12.68 -14.19
C ASN A 160 24.91 11.53 -13.53
N GLY A 161 23.95 10.93 -14.24
CA GLY A 161 23.11 9.83 -13.75
C GLY A 161 21.90 10.26 -12.91
N SER A 162 21.81 11.54 -12.50
CA SER A 162 20.65 12.06 -11.77
C SER A 162 19.42 12.23 -12.67
N TRP A 163 18.25 12.38 -12.07
CA TRP A 163 16.99 12.68 -12.75
C TRP A 163 16.53 14.10 -12.42
N ASN A 164 16.01 14.81 -13.42
CA ASN A 164 15.33 16.09 -13.23
C ASN A 164 13.79 15.92 -13.29
N GLY A 165 13.05 17.02 -13.21
CA GLY A 165 11.60 16.99 -13.30
C GLY A 165 10.92 16.16 -12.20
N VAL A 166 9.69 15.74 -12.49
CA VAL A 166 8.89 14.88 -11.60
C VAL A 166 9.57 13.53 -11.33
N MET A 167 10.23 12.92 -12.31
CA MET A 167 11.03 11.71 -12.08
C MET A 167 12.13 11.95 -11.02
N GLY A 168 12.81 13.09 -11.08
CA GLY A 168 13.80 13.48 -10.07
C GLY A 168 13.20 13.59 -8.67
N MET A 169 12.00 14.15 -8.56
CA MET A 169 11.29 14.26 -7.29
C MET A 169 10.90 12.87 -6.74
N MET A 170 10.42 11.95 -7.61
CA MET A 170 10.10 10.56 -7.24
C MET A 170 11.34 9.81 -6.75
N VAL A 171 12.45 9.89 -7.49
CA VAL A 171 13.71 9.20 -7.15
C VAL A 171 14.29 9.70 -5.82
N LYS A 172 14.10 10.98 -5.49
CA LYS A 172 14.52 11.56 -4.21
C LYS A 172 13.53 11.31 -3.06
N GLY A 173 12.37 10.69 -3.31
CA GLY A 173 11.31 10.50 -2.33
C GLY A 173 10.61 11.79 -1.90
N GLU A 174 10.73 12.87 -2.68
CA GLU A 174 10.06 14.15 -2.40
C GLU A 174 8.54 14.03 -2.63
N VAL A 175 8.15 13.16 -3.56
CA VAL A 175 6.76 12.78 -3.88
C VAL A 175 6.64 11.25 -3.92
N GLN A 176 5.43 10.75 -3.70
CA GLN A 176 5.12 9.31 -3.63
C GLN A 176 4.52 8.77 -4.92
N VAL A 177 3.85 9.63 -5.70
CA VAL A 177 3.14 9.25 -6.92
C VAL A 177 3.13 10.43 -7.90
N SER A 178 2.84 10.14 -9.16
CA SER A 178 2.51 11.17 -10.16
C SER A 178 1.42 10.65 -11.08
N ASN A 179 0.54 11.55 -11.50
CA ASN A 179 -0.53 11.30 -12.46
C ASN A 179 -0.32 12.01 -13.79
N ILE A 180 0.89 12.50 -14.07
CA ILE A 180 1.23 13.05 -15.39
C ILE A 180 1.46 11.92 -16.40
N PRO A 181 1.24 12.15 -17.70
CA PRO A 181 1.53 11.15 -18.71
C PRO A 181 3.04 10.86 -18.78
N PHE A 182 3.39 9.58 -18.65
CA PHE A 182 4.75 9.08 -18.85
C PHE A 182 4.77 7.97 -19.90
N VAL A 183 5.72 8.05 -20.83
CA VAL A 183 6.11 6.88 -21.64
C VAL A 183 6.92 5.95 -20.76
N MET A 184 6.49 4.69 -20.68
CA MET A 184 7.18 3.61 -19.98
C MET A 184 8.40 3.19 -20.80
N THR A 185 9.60 3.42 -20.24
CA THR A 185 10.87 2.99 -20.85
C THR A 185 11.66 2.15 -19.84
N PRO A 186 12.55 1.24 -20.30
CA PRO A 186 13.39 0.46 -19.39
C PRO A 186 14.21 1.34 -18.43
N GLU A 187 14.68 2.49 -18.92
CA GLU A 187 15.44 3.44 -18.11
C GLU A 187 14.59 4.03 -16.97
N ARG A 188 13.33 4.39 -17.22
CA ARG A 188 12.43 4.89 -16.17
C ARG A 188 11.99 3.80 -15.21
N GLN A 189 11.65 2.61 -15.74
CA GLN A 189 11.27 1.45 -14.93
C GLN A 189 12.38 0.98 -13.99
N SER A 190 13.64 1.30 -14.28
CA SER A 190 14.76 0.97 -13.40
C SER A 190 14.81 1.79 -12.09
N VAL A 191 14.02 2.87 -11.98
CA VAL A 191 14.06 3.79 -10.84
C VAL A 191 12.69 4.13 -10.24
N VAL A 192 11.59 3.79 -10.92
CA VAL A 192 10.22 3.94 -10.40
C VAL A 192 9.35 2.77 -10.86
N ASP A 193 8.33 2.46 -10.07
CA ASP A 193 7.29 1.53 -10.47
C ASP A 193 6.20 2.26 -11.28
N PHE A 194 5.71 1.59 -12.31
CA PHE A 194 4.54 2.02 -13.07
C PHE A 194 3.34 1.16 -12.68
N THR A 195 2.14 1.71 -12.86
CA THR A 195 0.90 0.93 -12.77
C THR A 195 0.72 0.10 -14.05
N LEU A 196 -0.50 0.00 -14.56
CA LEU A 196 -0.77 -0.60 -15.86
C LEU A 196 -0.78 0.51 -16.92
N PRO A 197 -0.28 0.25 -18.15
CA PRO A 197 -0.45 1.18 -19.25
C PRO A 197 -1.94 1.51 -19.45
N LEU A 198 -2.28 2.80 -19.45
CA LEU A 198 -3.66 3.24 -19.67
C LEU A 198 -3.96 3.58 -21.14
N THR A 199 -2.92 3.84 -21.93
CA THR A 199 -3.01 4.18 -23.35
C THR A 199 -1.76 3.67 -24.09
N ASP A 200 -1.94 3.22 -25.33
CA ASP A 200 -0.82 2.92 -26.22
C ASP A 200 -0.49 4.14 -27.09
N THR A 201 0.80 4.41 -27.24
CA THR A 201 1.30 5.37 -28.25
C THR A 201 1.75 4.56 -29.47
N ARG A 202 1.04 4.70 -30.59
CA ARG A 202 1.44 4.13 -31.88
C ARG A 202 2.62 4.87 -32.50
#